data_AF-A0A1Z7ZJG1-F1
#
_entry.id   AF-A0A1Z7ZJG1-F1
#
_cell.length_a   1.000
_cell.length_b   1.000
_cell.length_c   1.000
_cell.angle_alpha   90.00
_cell.angle_beta   90.00
_cell.angle_gamma   90.00
#
_symmetry.space_group_name_H-M   'P 1'
#
loop_
_entity.id
_entity.type
_entity.pdbx_description
1 polymer ?
#
loop_
_entity_poly.entity_id
_entity_poly.type
_entity_poly.pdbx_seq_one_letter_code
_entity_poly.pdbx_strand_id
1 'polypeptide(L)'
;MLINQQKLIIMNTKSPLAPETIPLEEAKVWTKNWQVKNPTHAKAFLIPVDDLIACFNEMGAKYKTDENGRLHVVIDDYEPYIRAYMSIDDSSEEHLLIVGTTTEDGIQYDDMIGSNLNNPVDDNSIEGSGVYDFTKPCPNNCDENSPLYHKPKVIFSK
;
A
#
# COMPACT_ATOMS: atom_id res chain seq x y z
N MET A 1 -29.65 -13.18 -46.01
CA MET A 1 -29.71 -13.65 -44.60
C MET A 1 -28.28 -13.73 -44.11
N LEU A 2 -27.81 -12.66 -43.47
CA LEU A 2 -26.42 -12.56 -42.99
C LEU A 2 -26.34 -13.02 -41.54
N ILE A 3 -25.34 -13.84 -41.30
CA ILE A 3 -24.93 -14.53 -40.07
C ILE A 3 -24.60 -13.48 -39.00
N ASN A 4 -25.19 -13.57 -37.82
CA ASN A 4 -24.83 -12.74 -36.67
C ASN A 4 -24.28 -13.63 -35.56
N GLN A 5 -22.96 -13.88 -35.59
CA GLN A 5 -22.24 -14.47 -34.48
C GLN A 5 -22.09 -13.40 -33.39
N GLN A 6 -22.92 -13.47 -32.35
CA GLN A 6 -22.69 -12.71 -31.14
C GLN A 6 -21.45 -13.27 -30.43
N LYS A 7 -20.37 -12.49 -30.54
CA LYS A 7 -19.14 -12.62 -29.79
C LYS A 7 -19.49 -12.59 -28.30
N LEU A 8 -19.33 -13.73 -27.64
CA LEU A 8 -19.45 -13.89 -26.20
C LEU A 8 -18.37 -13.03 -25.55
N ILE A 9 -18.72 -11.81 -25.16
CA ILE A 9 -17.91 -10.99 -24.27
C ILE A 9 -18.01 -11.66 -22.91
N ILE A 10 -16.96 -12.40 -22.56
CA ILE A 10 -16.76 -12.85 -21.18
C ILE A 10 -16.54 -11.57 -20.37
N MET A 11 -17.60 -11.03 -19.80
CA MET A 11 -17.49 -10.08 -18.70
C MET A 11 -16.85 -10.87 -17.57
N ASN A 12 -15.55 -10.65 -17.35
CA ASN A 12 -14.85 -11.16 -16.20
C ASN A 12 -15.44 -10.43 -14.99
N THR A 13 -16.48 -11.00 -14.40
CA THR A 13 -17.12 -10.49 -13.18
C THR A 13 -16.12 -10.67 -12.06
N LYS A 14 -15.29 -9.64 -11.89
CA LYS A 14 -14.33 -9.51 -10.80
C LYS A 14 -15.10 -9.69 -9.50
N SER A 15 -14.84 -10.80 -8.82
CA SER A 15 -15.44 -11.07 -7.51
C SER A 15 -14.94 -10.00 -6.53
N PRO A 16 -15.81 -9.25 -5.84
CA PRO A 16 -15.42 -8.12 -5.00
C PRO A 16 -14.74 -8.52 -3.66
N LEU A 17 -14.12 -9.70 -3.59
CA LEU A 17 -13.68 -10.31 -2.31
C LEU A 17 -12.24 -10.84 -2.31
N ALA A 18 -11.45 -10.58 -3.36
CA ALA A 18 -10.01 -10.84 -3.33
C ALA A 18 -9.27 -9.52 -3.55
N PRO A 19 -8.33 -9.14 -2.67
CA PRO A 19 -7.43 -8.04 -2.96
C PRO A 19 -6.70 -8.32 -4.27
N GLU A 20 -6.34 -7.26 -5.01
CA GLU A 20 -5.57 -7.40 -6.25
C GLU A 20 -4.18 -7.97 -5.94
N THR A 21 -4.03 -9.28 -6.04
CA THR A 21 -2.74 -9.95 -5.87
C THR A 21 -2.06 -10.12 -7.22
N ILE A 22 -0.76 -9.83 -7.27
CA ILE A 22 0.08 -10.25 -8.39
C ILE A 22 0.64 -11.68 -8.14
N PRO A 23 0.85 -12.51 -9.18
CA PRO A 23 1.51 -13.80 -9.02
C PRO A 23 2.93 -13.67 -8.46
N LEU A 24 3.36 -14.64 -7.63
CA LEU A 24 4.69 -14.61 -6.99
C LEU A 24 5.84 -14.53 -8.00
N GLU A 25 5.78 -15.25 -9.12
CA GLU A 25 6.83 -15.22 -10.13
C GLU A 25 6.96 -13.84 -10.79
N GLU A 26 5.84 -13.14 -10.96
CA GLU A 26 5.85 -11.76 -11.46
C GLU A 26 6.42 -10.79 -10.42
N ALA A 27 6.02 -10.94 -9.15
CA ALA A 27 6.57 -10.17 -8.04
C ALA A 27 8.10 -10.32 -7.92
N LYS A 28 8.64 -11.54 -8.09
CA LYS A 28 10.10 -11.79 -8.12
C LYS A 28 10.78 -11.03 -9.26
N VAL A 29 10.19 -11.03 -10.45
CA VAL A 29 10.74 -10.30 -11.61
C VAL A 29 10.75 -8.80 -11.34
N TRP A 30 9.65 -8.25 -10.82
CA TRP A 30 9.53 -6.81 -10.58
C TRP A 30 10.48 -6.32 -9.49
N THR A 31 10.55 -7.04 -8.37
CA THR A 31 11.48 -6.72 -7.26
C THR A 31 12.93 -6.84 -7.69
N LYS A 32 13.29 -7.85 -8.50
CA LYS A 32 14.62 -7.96 -9.09
C LYS A 32 14.96 -6.77 -9.99
N ASN A 33 14.03 -6.36 -10.86
CA ASN A 33 14.22 -5.22 -11.75
C ASN A 33 14.45 -3.92 -10.97
N TRP A 34 13.70 -3.70 -9.90
CA TRP A 34 13.90 -2.57 -8.98
C TRP A 34 15.31 -2.60 -8.35
N GLN A 35 15.67 -3.71 -7.71
CA GLN A 35 16.93 -3.83 -6.98
C GLN A 35 18.18 -3.75 -7.88
N VAL A 36 18.06 -4.15 -9.16
CA VAL A 36 19.13 -3.98 -10.14
C VAL A 36 19.29 -2.53 -10.58
N LYS A 37 18.17 -1.80 -10.78
CA LYS A 37 18.19 -0.40 -11.23
C LYS A 37 18.51 0.58 -10.10
N ASN A 38 18.19 0.21 -8.86
CA ASN A 38 18.30 1.04 -7.68
C ASN A 38 19.16 0.34 -6.60
N PRO A 39 20.45 0.06 -6.88
CA PRO A 39 21.28 -0.78 -6.02
C PRO A 39 21.59 -0.15 -4.64
N THR A 40 21.46 1.16 -4.53
CA THR A 40 21.73 1.94 -3.30
C THR A 40 20.45 2.33 -2.56
N HIS A 41 19.28 2.01 -3.10
CA HIS A 41 18.00 2.37 -2.51
C HIS A 41 17.36 1.19 -1.78
N ALA A 42 16.35 1.51 -0.99
CA ALA A 42 15.62 0.59 -0.16
C ALA A 42 14.99 -0.50 -1.04
N LYS A 43 15.19 -1.75 -0.62
CA LYS A 43 14.62 -2.91 -1.33
C LYS A 43 13.19 -3.21 -0.90
N ALA A 44 12.86 -2.82 0.32
CA ALA A 44 11.59 -3.02 1.01
C ALA A 44 11.54 -2.14 2.27
N PHE A 45 10.36 -2.04 2.85
CA PHE A 45 10.07 -1.34 4.09
C PHE A 45 9.34 -2.30 5.03
N LEU A 46 9.82 -2.43 6.26
CA LEU A 46 9.12 -3.17 7.30
C LEU A 46 8.17 -2.22 8.02
N ILE A 47 6.86 -2.47 7.94
CA ILE A 47 5.81 -1.64 8.52
C ILE A 47 5.18 -2.39 9.71
N PRO A 48 5.12 -1.80 10.92
CA PRO A 48 4.38 -2.37 12.04
C PRO A 48 2.88 -2.42 11.76
N VAL A 49 2.23 -3.51 12.19
CA VAL A 49 0.79 -3.72 11.92
C VAL A 49 -0.07 -2.75 12.74
N ASP A 50 0.29 -2.49 13.99
CA ASP A 50 -0.47 -1.59 14.87
C ASP A 50 -0.54 -0.17 14.30
N ASP A 51 0.52 0.28 13.63
CA ASP A 51 0.58 1.60 13.02
C ASP A 51 -0.28 1.70 11.76
N LEU A 52 -0.31 0.62 10.96
CA LEU A 52 -1.24 0.54 9.84
C LEU A 52 -2.69 0.57 10.33
N ILE A 53 -2.98 -0.07 11.47
CA ILE A 53 -4.29 -0.02 12.13
C ILE A 53 -4.59 1.39 12.65
N ALA A 54 -3.60 2.13 13.17
CA ALA A 54 -3.80 3.52 13.60
C ALA A 54 -4.24 4.42 12.43
N CYS A 55 -3.55 4.32 11.28
CA CYS A 55 -3.92 5.03 10.05
C CYS A 55 -5.36 4.72 9.60
N PHE A 56 -5.71 3.43 9.64
CA PHE A 56 -7.06 2.96 9.36
C PHE A 56 -8.13 3.54 10.31
N ASN A 57 -7.82 3.62 11.60
CA ASN A 57 -8.72 4.22 12.58
C ASN A 57 -8.91 5.72 12.35
N GLU A 58 -7.85 6.46 12.00
CA GLU A 58 -7.94 7.88 11.66
C GLU A 58 -8.84 8.14 10.44
N MET A 59 -8.80 7.27 9.45
CA MET A 59 -9.69 7.33 8.29
C MET A 59 -11.16 7.05 8.63
N GLY A 60 -11.46 6.61 9.86
CA GLY A 60 -12.79 6.14 10.23
C GLY A 60 -13.20 4.89 9.45
N ALA A 61 -12.23 4.12 8.94
CA ALA A 61 -12.50 2.97 8.10
C ALA A 61 -13.27 1.90 8.90
N LYS A 62 -14.31 1.35 8.28
CA LYS A 62 -15.16 0.35 8.90
C LYS A 62 -14.77 -1.02 8.40
N TYR A 63 -14.88 -2.01 9.29
CA TYR A 63 -14.51 -3.38 8.98
C TYR A 63 -15.59 -4.36 9.41
N LYS A 64 -15.66 -5.47 8.68
CA LYS A 64 -16.44 -6.65 9.04
C LYS A 64 -15.56 -7.88 8.93
N THR A 65 -15.91 -8.91 9.69
CA THR A 65 -15.26 -10.21 9.60
C THR A 65 -16.18 -11.16 8.84
N ASP A 66 -15.62 -11.89 7.87
CA ASP A 66 -16.38 -12.95 7.19
C ASP A 66 -16.46 -14.23 8.04
N GLU A 67 -17.20 -15.22 7.54
CA GLU A 67 -17.38 -16.53 8.18
C GLU A 67 -16.07 -17.29 8.42
N ASN A 68 -14.99 -16.93 7.72
CA ASN A 68 -13.66 -17.54 7.83
C ASN A 68 -12.71 -16.73 8.71
N GLY A 69 -13.20 -15.69 9.40
CA GLY A 69 -12.38 -14.85 10.27
C GLY A 69 -11.55 -13.81 9.52
N ARG A 70 -11.78 -13.56 8.22
CA ARG A 70 -11.02 -12.58 7.45
C ARG A 70 -11.63 -11.20 7.59
N LEU A 71 -10.77 -10.20 7.81
CA LEU A 71 -11.17 -8.80 7.87
C LEU A 71 -11.43 -8.27 6.46
N HIS A 72 -12.57 -7.62 6.27
CA HIS A 72 -12.96 -6.93 5.05
C HIS A 72 -13.32 -5.50 5.38
N VAL A 73 -12.87 -4.56 4.56
CA VAL A 73 -13.32 -3.18 4.60
C VAL A 73 -14.81 -3.13 4.24
N VAL A 74 -15.58 -2.31 4.97
CA VAL A 74 -16.95 -1.95 4.61
C VAL A 74 -16.86 -0.65 3.81
N ILE A 75 -17.32 -0.73 2.57
CA ILE A 75 -17.40 0.42 1.66
C ILE A 75 -18.78 1.05 1.86
N ASP A 76 -18.81 2.28 2.36
CA ASP A 76 -20.04 3.06 2.52
C ASP A 76 -20.38 3.79 1.21
N ASP A 77 -19.62 4.85 0.91
CA ASP A 77 -19.80 5.66 -0.30
C ASP A 77 -18.72 5.38 -1.35
N TYR A 78 -17.46 5.34 -0.92
CA TYR A 78 -16.28 5.19 -1.78
C TYR A 78 -15.26 4.22 -1.18
N GLU A 79 -14.48 3.57 -2.04
CA GLU A 79 -13.39 2.69 -1.61
C GLU A 79 -12.33 3.51 -0.85
N PRO A 80 -11.98 3.14 0.38
CA PRO A 80 -10.94 3.86 1.10
C PRO A 80 -9.55 3.49 0.57
N TYR A 81 -8.69 4.49 0.41
CA TYR A 81 -7.29 4.31 0.04
C TYR A 81 -6.36 4.89 1.09
N ILE A 82 -5.17 4.30 1.18
CA ILE A 82 -4.01 4.90 1.85
C ILE A 82 -3.02 5.37 0.78
N ARG A 83 -2.29 6.43 1.07
CA ARG A 83 -1.19 6.91 0.26
C ARG A 83 0.13 6.59 0.93
N ALA A 84 1.12 6.21 0.14
CA ALA A 84 2.49 6.03 0.60
C ALA A 84 3.43 6.98 -0.14
N TYR A 85 4.30 7.67 0.61
CA TYR A 85 5.32 8.58 0.08
C TYR A 85 6.71 8.04 0.39
N MET A 86 7.62 8.12 -0.58
CA MET A 86 9.04 7.90 -0.33
C MET A 86 9.66 9.18 0.22
N SER A 87 10.45 9.08 1.28
CA SER A 87 11.17 10.21 1.87
C SER A 87 12.58 9.82 2.29
N ILE A 88 13.41 10.83 2.58
CA ILE A 88 14.77 10.67 3.10
C ILE A 88 14.88 11.61 4.30
N ASP A 89 15.36 11.11 5.44
CA ASP A 89 15.54 11.92 6.63
C ASP A 89 16.89 12.68 6.65
N ASP A 90 17.12 13.46 7.71
CA ASP A 90 18.36 14.23 7.90
C ASP A 90 19.62 13.34 8.03
N SER A 91 19.45 12.05 8.34
CA SER A 91 20.53 11.04 8.39
C SER A 91 20.76 10.34 7.05
N SER A 92 20.05 10.76 5.99
CA SER A 92 20.03 10.12 4.67
C SER A 92 19.49 8.68 4.68
N GLU A 93 18.67 8.33 5.68
CA GLU A 93 17.94 7.07 5.70
C GLU A 93 16.63 7.22 4.92
N GLU A 94 16.31 6.22 4.08
CA GLU A 94 15.08 6.21 3.31
C GLU A 94 13.91 5.70 4.14
N HIS A 95 12.76 6.35 3.99
CA HIS A 95 11.54 6.06 4.73
C HIS A 95 10.35 6.00 3.78
N LEU A 96 9.34 5.20 4.15
CA LEU A 96 8.05 5.11 3.47
C LEU A 96 6.97 5.65 4.41
N LEU A 97 6.55 6.89 4.15
CA LEU A 97 5.50 7.54 4.95
C LEU A 97 4.14 7.06 4.51
N ILE A 98 3.26 6.69 5.45
CA ILE A 98 1.89 6.25 5.17
C ILE A 98 0.92 7.32 5.64
N VAL A 99 -0.09 7.62 4.82
CA VAL A 99 -1.09 8.65 5.07
C VAL A 99 -2.47 8.13 4.72
N GLY A 100 -3.45 8.35 5.60
CA GLY A 100 -4.86 8.07 5.31
C GLY A 100 -5.41 9.04 4.26
N THR A 101 -6.41 8.63 3.49
CA THR A 101 -7.07 9.53 2.52
C THR A 101 -8.56 9.62 2.73
N THR A 102 -9.13 10.75 2.34
CA THR A 102 -10.58 10.98 2.27
C THR A 102 -10.98 11.38 0.86
N THR A 103 -12.25 11.18 0.50
CA THR A 103 -12.80 11.60 -0.78
C THR A 103 -14.27 11.96 -0.63
N GLU A 104 -14.73 12.96 -1.40
CA GLU A 104 -16.15 13.32 -1.49
C GLU A 104 -16.80 12.83 -2.78
N ASP A 105 -16.02 12.42 -3.77
CA ASP A 105 -16.50 12.09 -5.12
C ASP A 105 -16.03 10.71 -5.64
N GLY A 106 -15.11 10.05 -4.91
CA GLY A 106 -14.51 8.78 -5.30
C GLY A 106 -13.51 8.88 -6.45
N ILE A 107 -13.23 10.09 -6.94
CA ILE A 107 -12.33 10.38 -8.07
C ILE A 107 -11.04 10.99 -7.55
N GLN A 108 -11.13 11.98 -6.65
CA GLN A 108 -9.99 12.61 -6.02
C GLN A 108 -9.92 12.20 -4.54
N TYR A 109 -8.73 11.73 -4.14
CA TYR A 109 -8.44 11.36 -2.77
C TYR A 109 -7.45 12.36 -2.19
N ASP A 110 -7.90 13.08 -1.15
CA ASP A 110 -7.11 14.07 -0.44
C ASP A 110 -6.48 13.43 0.79
N ASP A 111 -5.24 13.83 1.09
CA ASP A 111 -4.47 13.29 2.21
C ASP A 111 -4.97 13.86 3.54
N MET A 112 -5.16 12.98 4.52
CA MET A 112 -5.59 13.35 5.88
C MET A 112 -4.37 13.78 6.71
N ILE A 113 -3.92 15.02 6.51
CA ILE A 113 -2.74 15.60 7.19
C ILE A 113 -3.12 16.89 7.92
N GLY A 114 -2.76 16.98 9.21
CA GLY A 114 -2.85 18.20 10.02
C GLY A 114 -4.24 18.86 10.09
N SER A 115 -4.28 20.19 10.15
CA SER A 115 -5.48 21.02 10.40
C SER A 115 -6.43 21.19 9.20
N ASN A 116 -6.26 20.44 8.11
CA ASN A 116 -7.13 20.49 6.92
C ASN A 116 -8.27 19.46 6.95
N LEU A 117 -8.58 18.91 8.12
CA LEU A 117 -9.78 18.11 8.36
C LEU A 117 -11.01 19.04 8.43
N ASN A 118 -11.45 19.57 7.29
CA ASN A 118 -12.72 20.30 7.21
C ASN A 118 -13.95 19.38 7.38
N ASN A 119 -13.74 18.09 7.64
CA ASN A 119 -14.77 17.18 8.14
C ASN A 119 -14.36 16.67 9.53
N PRO A 120 -15.00 17.17 10.61
CA PRO A 120 -14.71 16.75 11.96
C PRO A 120 -15.33 15.37 12.18
N VAL A 121 -14.54 14.31 12.04
CA VAL A 121 -14.67 13.20 12.97
C VAL A 121 -14.02 13.72 14.25
N ASP A 122 -14.83 14.35 15.10
CA ASP A 122 -14.52 14.82 16.47
C ASP A 122 -13.11 15.45 16.65
N ASP A 123 -13.07 16.77 16.77
CA ASP A 123 -11.94 17.73 16.86
C ASP A 123 -10.91 17.47 18.01
N ASN A 124 -10.79 16.23 18.48
CA ASN A 124 -9.82 15.75 19.47
C ASN A 124 -9.27 14.33 19.17
N SER A 125 -9.55 13.70 18.02
CA SER A 125 -9.23 12.27 17.81
C SER A 125 -7.98 11.94 16.98
N ILE A 126 -7.25 12.93 16.46
CA ILE A 126 -6.00 12.68 15.73
C ILE A 126 -4.82 13.17 16.57
N GLU A 127 -4.13 12.24 17.25
CA GLU A 127 -2.86 12.52 17.93
C GLU A 127 -1.73 12.57 16.89
N GLY A 128 -1.30 13.77 16.48
CA GLY A 128 -0.11 13.95 15.63
C GLY A 128 -0.39 14.62 14.27
N SER A 129 0.45 14.34 13.27
CA SER A 129 0.40 14.97 11.94
C SER A 129 -0.53 14.26 10.95
N GLY A 130 -0.99 13.04 11.25
CA GLY A 130 -1.64 12.14 10.27
C GLY A 130 -0.65 11.53 9.26
N VAL A 131 0.66 11.75 9.44
CA VAL A 131 1.73 11.16 8.63
C VAL A 131 2.51 10.19 9.48
N TYR A 132 2.54 8.94 9.04
CA TYR A 132 3.13 7.84 9.78
C TYR A 132 4.45 7.41 9.17
N ASP A 133 5.53 7.48 9.95
CA ASP A 133 6.87 7.02 9.57
C ASP A 133 7.38 5.95 10.53
N PHE A 134 6.95 4.71 10.29
CA PHE A 134 7.32 3.58 11.14
C PHE A 134 8.10 2.53 10.37
N THR A 135 8.62 2.93 9.24
CA THR A 135 9.17 1.99 8.28
C THR A 135 10.64 1.82 8.50
N LYS A 136 11.10 0.58 8.43
CA LYS A 136 12.54 0.29 8.47
C LYS A 136 12.99 -0.11 7.09
N PRO A 137 13.90 0.66 6.45
CA PRO A 137 14.37 0.32 5.12
C PRO A 137 15.26 -0.92 5.13
N CYS A 138 15.22 -1.62 4.00
CA CYS A 138 16.14 -2.67 3.61
C CYS A 138 17.34 -2.06 2.85
N PRO A 139 18.61 -2.32 3.22
CA PRO A 139 19.11 -3.65 3.56
C PRO A 139 19.30 -3.92 5.06
N ASN A 140 19.31 -2.91 5.91
CA ASN A 140 19.64 -3.06 7.34
C ASN A 140 18.66 -3.98 8.08
N ASN A 141 17.41 -4.07 7.60
CA ASN A 141 16.34 -4.84 8.23
C ASN A 141 15.74 -5.89 7.27
N CYS A 142 16.50 -6.34 6.27
CA CYS A 142 16.02 -7.31 5.28
C CYS A 142 15.90 -8.73 5.82
N ASP A 143 14.83 -9.42 5.42
CA ASP A 143 14.78 -10.88 5.44
C ASP A 143 15.56 -11.44 4.24
N GLU A 144 16.80 -11.88 4.49
CA GLU A 144 17.66 -12.47 3.46
C GLU A 144 17.12 -13.77 2.85
N ASN A 145 16.16 -14.43 3.49
CA ASN A 145 15.57 -15.67 3.01
C ASN A 145 14.33 -15.43 2.15
N SER A 146 13.86 -14.19 2.04
CA SER A 146 12.68 -13.85 1.25
C SER A 146 12.92 -14.12 -0.24
N PRO A 147 11.95 -14.72 -0.97
CA PRO A 147 12.04 -14.91 -2.41
C PRO A 147 12.05 -13.59 -3.20
N LEU A 148 11.72 -12.47 -2.55
CA LEU A 148 11.71 -11.13 -3.13
C LEU A 148 13.04 -10.38 -2.88
N TYR A 149 13.93 -10.93 -2.04
CA TYR A 149 15.24 -10.37 -1.77
C TYR A 149 16.28 -10.89 -2.78
N HIS A 150 16.93 -9.97 -3.50
CA HIS A 150 17.99 -10.30 -4.45
C HIS A 150 19.32 -9.73 -3.95
N LYS A 151 20.27 -10.63 -3.64
CA LYS A 151 21.61 -10.24 -3.17
C LYS A 151 22.32 -9.43 -4.26
N PRO A 152 22.93 -8.27 -3.92
CA PRO A 152 23.74 -7.52 -4.88
C PRO A 152 24.87 -8.42 -5.38
N LYS A 153 25.14 -8.42 -6.68
CA LYS A 153 26.34 -9.10 -7.19
C LYS A 153 27.56 -8.32 -6.71
N VAL A 154 28.39 -8.94 -5.88
CA VAL A 154 29.71 -8.39 -5.54
C VAL A 154 30.54 -8.43 -6.82
N ILE A 155 30.74 -7.27 -7.45
CA ILE A 155 31.68 -7.13 -8.57
C ILE A 155 33.04 -6.87 -7.93
N PHE A 156 33.88 -7.89 -7.87
CA PHE A 156 35.30 -7.70 -7.55
C PHE A 156 35.93 -6.93 -8.71
N SER A 157 36.33 -5.68 -8.47
CA SER A 157 37.27 -4.99 -9.36
C SER A 157 38.61 -5.72 -9.29
N LYS A 158 39.02 -6.32 -10.41
CA LYS A 158 40.39 -6.79 -10.61
C LYS A 158 41.32 -5.60 -10.84
#